data_AF-A0A154ML36-F1
#
_entry.id   AF-A0A154ML36-F1
#
_cell.length_a   1.000
_cell.length_b   1.000
_cell.length_c   1.000
_cell.angle_alpha   90.00
_cell.angle_beta   90.00
_cell.angle_gamma   90.00
#
_symmetry.space_group_name_H-M   'P 1'
#
loop_
_entity.id
_entity.type
_entity.pdbx_description
1 polymer ?
#
loop_
_entity_poly.entity_id
_entity_poly.type
_entity_poly.pdbx_seq_one_letter_code
_entity_poly.pdbx_strand_id
1 'polypeptide(L)'
;MTGPGRGPQGVYDQINTPGQQAPPPGSGLIPGAAAAQQPLPPTDYRNLGTGQAKADFAAASANGGWEFDPEAMDKVIKSLEDCIRLDFGDAQDQASWLTQVQPPGDEVGSKGYAEAANRSGAEYQKFLRGAREYTESYLETLKTIRKAYQEQDQAALDALRQVGKID
;
A
#
# COMPACT_ATOMS: atom_id res chain seq x y z
N MET A 1 11.76 -17.42 24.00
CA MET A 1 12.17 -16.15 23.37
C MET A 1 12.19 -16.34 21.86
N THR A 2 11.14 -15.91 21.16
CA THR A 2 11.05 -15.58 19.72
C THR A 2 9.58 -15.26 19.43
N GLY A 3 9.22 -13.98 19.38
CA GLY A 3 7.87 -13.52 19.01
C GLY A 3 7.73 -13.39 17.49
N PRO A 4 6.60 -13.81 16.89
CA PRO A 4 6.39 -13.69 15.46
C PRO A 4 6.10 -12.23 15.08
N GLY A 5 6.96 -11.67 14.23
CA GLY A 5 6.75 -10.38 13.60
C GLY A 5 5.48 -10.40 12.77
N ARG A 6 4.47 -9.65 13.21
CA ARG A 6 3.30 -9.31 12.38
C ARG A 6 3.71 -8.14 11.49
N GLY A 7 4.10 -8.45 10.26
CA GLY A 7 4.04 -7.48 9.16
C GLY A 7 2.58 -7.10 8.84
N PRO A 8 2.34 -6.15 7.93
CA PRO A 8 1.01 -5.60 7.64
C PRO A 8 0.08 -6.64 6.99
N GLN A 9 -0.52 -7.51 7.80
CA GLN A 9 -1.38 -8.62 7.37
C GLN A 9 -2.63 -8.14 6.60
N GLY A 10 -3.16 -6.96 6.92
CA GLY A 10 -4.35 -6.41 6.24
C GLY A 10 -4.17 -6.17 4.75
N VAL A 11 -2.93 -5.98 4.28
CA VAL A 11 -2.62 -5.77 2.85
C VAL A 11 -2.45 -7.12 2.13
N TYR A 12 -1.94 -8.16 2.82
CA TYR A 12 -1.69 -9.46 2.21
C TYR A 12 -2.97 -10.26 1.94
N ASP A 13 -3.97 -10.19 2.82
CA ASP A 13 -5.23 -10.92 2.65
C ASP A 13 -6.09 -10.37 1.50
N GLN A 14 -5.90 -9.10 1.13
CA GLN A 14 -6.60 -8.49 0.00
C GLN A 14 -5.86 -8.68 -1.35
N ILE A 15 -4.56 -9.03 -1.30
CA ILE A 15 -3.71 -9.23 -2.49
C ILE A 15 -3.62 -10.71 -2.89
N ASN A 16 -3.73 -11.67 -1.95
CA ASN A 16 -3.64 -13.10 -2.27
C ASN A 16 -4.99 -13.71 -2.67
N THR A 17 -5.17 -13.96 -3.98
CA THR A 17 -6.31 -14.71 -4.56
C THR A 17 -5.99 -16.21 -4.74
N PRO A 18 -7.00 -17.11 -4.84
CA PRO A 18 -6.82 -18.51 -5.21
C PRO A 18 -6.32 -18.65 -6.67
N GLY A 19 -5.58 -19.73 -6.94
CA GLY A 19 -4.79 -19.94 -8.16
C GLY A 19 -5.49 -19.81 -9.52
N GLN A 20 -4.67 -19.48 -10.51
CA GLN A 20 -4.98 -19.24 -11.92
C GLN A 20 -5.89 -20.32 -12.55
N GLN A 21 -7.04 -19.93 -13.11
CA GLN A 21 -7.82 -20.76 -14.03
C GLN A 21 -7.22 -20.66 -15.45
N ALA A 22 -6.99 -21.81 -16.08
CA ALA A 22 -6.49 -21.90 -17.45
C ALA A 22 -7.53 -21.38 -18.47
N PRO A 23 -7.10 -20.74 -19.58
CA PRO A 23 -8.00 -20.20 -20.60
C PRO A 23 -8.71 -21.32 -21.40
N PRO A 24 -9.91 -21.06 -21.94
CA PRO A 24 -10.68 -22.03 -22.71
C PRO A 24 -9.97 -22.40 -24.05
N PRO A 25 -10.06 -23.67 -24.47
CA PRO A 25 -9.38 -24.16 -25.68
C PRO A 25 -9.91 -23.47 -26.96
N GLY A 26 -8.99 -23.04 -27.82
CA GLY A 26 -9.30 -22.41 -29.12
C GLY A 26 -9.17 -20.89 -29.18
N SER A 27 -8.76 -20.23 -28.08
CA SER A 27 -8.69 -18.77 -27.96
C SER A 27 -7.45 -18.12 -28.58
N GLY A 28 -6.48 -18.89 -29.08
CA GLY A 28 -5.23 -18.36 -29.67
C GLY A 28 -4.29 -17.67 -28.67
N LEU A 29 -4.62 -17.68 -27.38
CA LEU A 29 -3.81 -17.13 -26.29
C LEU A 29 -2.81 -18.18 -25.80
N ILE A 30 -1.52 -17.80 -25.70
CA ILE A 30 -0.51 -18.65 -25.05
C ILE A 30 -0.85 -18.76 -23.55
N PRO A 31 -0.76 -19.94 -22.93
CA PRO A 31 -0.89 -20.09 -21.47
C PRO A 31 0.01 -19.07 -20.76
N GLY A 32 -0.59 -18.17 -19.96
CA GLY A 32 0.08 -17.01 -19.34
C GLY A 32 -0.37 -15.64 -19.86
N ALA A 33 -1.05 -15.57 -21.02
CA ALA A 33 -1.63 -14.35 -21.59
C ALA A 33 -3.07 -14.07 -21.13
N ALA A 34 -3.54 -14.71 -20.05
CA ALA A 34 -4.89 -14.52 -19.54
C ALA A 34 -5.06 -13.10 -18.98
N ALA A 35 -5.91 -12.32 -19.65
CA ALA A 35 -6.24 -10.97 -19.28
C ALA A 35 -7.07 -10.90 -17.99
N ALA A 36 -6.71 -9.89 -17.18
CA ALA A 36 -7.50 -9.19 -16.18
C ALA A 36 -8.08 -10.03 -15.02
N GLN A 37 -7.41 -9.95 -13.86
CA GLN A 37 -8.13 -9.95 -12.59
C GLN A 37 -9.25 -8.90 -12.66
N GLN A 38 -10.46 -9.24 -12.21
CA GLN A 38 -11.56 -8.28 -12.12
C GLN A 38 -11.07 -7.03 -11.38
N PRO A 39 -11.45 -5.81 -11.81
CA PRO A 39 -11.06 -4.61 -11.10
C PRO A 39 -11.60 -4.73 -9.67
N LEU A 40 -10.67 -4.84 -8.70
CA LEU A 40 -11.00 -4.73 -7.30
C LEU A 40 -11.76 -3.41 -7.09
N PRO A 41 -12.78 -3.37 -6.20
CA PRO A 41 -13.37 -2.10 -5.82
C PRO A 41 -12.25 -1.14 -5.40
N PRO A 42 -12.35 0.17 -5.71
CA PRO A 42 -11.29 1.12 -5.39
C PRO A 42 -10.93 1.03 -3.91
N THR A 43 -9.72 0.59 -3.62
CA THR A 43 -9.22 0.49 -2.25
C THR A 43 -9.03 1.90 -1.70
N ASP A 44 -9.64 2.21 -0.56
CA ASP A 44 -9.41 3.47 0.13
C ASP A 44 -8.12 3.42 0.95
N TYR A 45 -7.01 3.62 0.26
CA TYR A 45 -5.67 3.54 0.84
C TYR A 45 -5.45 4.57 1.96
N ARG A 46 -6.11 5.74 1.89
CA ARG A 46 -6.00 6.76 2.94
C ARG A 46 -6.58 6.27 4.26
N ASN A 47 -7.79 5.70 4.20
CA ASN A 47 -8.43 5.13 5.39
C ASN A 47 -7.65 3.94 5.93
N LEU A 48 -7.09 3.09 5.06
CA LEU A 48 -6.23 1.98 5.49
C LEU A 48 -4.98 2.46 6.23
N GLY A 49 -4.23 3.44 5.69
CA GLY A 49 -3.02 3.94 6.35
C GLY A 49 -3.30 4.64 7.68
N THR A 50 -4.38 5.42 7.74
CA THR A 50 -4.86 6.05 8.98
C THR A 50 -5.25 4.99 10.01
N GLY A 51 -6.03 3.99 9.59
CA GLY A 51 -6.50 2.90 10.45
C GLY A 51 -5.33 2.10 11.02
N GLN A 52 -4.36 1.75 10.18
CA GLN A 52 -3.18 1.00 10.60
C GLN A 52 -2.35 1.80 11.62
N ALA A 53 -2.06 3.09 11.36
CA ALA A 53 -1.31 3.91 12.30
C ALA A 53 -1.97 4.00 13.67
N LYS A 54 -3.31 4.14 13.70
CA LYS A 54 -4.08 4.15 14.95
C LYS A 54 -4.06 2.78 15.66
N ALA A 55 -4.17 1.68 14.92
CA ALA A 55 -4.09 0.33 15.46
C ALA A 55 -2.72 0.06 16.08
N ASP A 56 -1.63 0.40 15.38
CA ASP A 56 -0.26 0.24 15.88
C ASP A 56 -0.03 1.10 17.13
N PHE A 57 -0.54 2.33 17.14
CA PHE A 57 -0.49 3.20 18.30
C PHE A 57 -1.27 2.65 19.51
N ALA A 58 -2.48 2.15 19.29
CA ALA A 58 -3.30 1.53 20.33
C ALA A 58 -2.62 0.28 20.91
N ALA A 59 -2.05 -0.56 20.05
CA ALA A 59 -1.32 -1.76 20.45
C ALA A 59 -0.06 -1.42 21.27
N ALA A 60 0.71 -0.40 20.85
CA ALA A 60 1.88 0.07 21.59
C ALA A 60 1.48 0.62 22.98
N SER A 61 0.41 1.41 23.05
CA SER A 61 -0.08 2.03 24.28
C SER A 61 -0.67 1.02 25.28
N ALA A 62 -1.24 -0.10 24.81
CA ALA A 62 -1.92 -1.08 25.66
C ALA A 62 -0.97 -1.92 26.52
N ASN A 63 0.30 -2.06 26.13
CA ASN A 63 1.23 -2.99 26.78
C ASN A 63 1.91 -2.44 28.05
N GLY A 64 1.54 -1.24 28.54
CA GLY A 64 1.88 -0.71 29.87
C GLY A 64 3.37 -0.47 30.18
N GLY A 65 4.29 -0.87 29.30
CA GLY A 65 5.74 -0.77 29.48
C GLY A 65 6.45 0.05 28.40
N TRP A 66 5.70 0.82 27.60
CA TRP A 66 6.26 1.69 26.57
C TRP A 66 6.13 3.16 26.98
N GLU A 67 7.21 3.92 26.81
CA GLU A 67 7.27 5.37 27.00
C GLU A 67 7.41 6.07 25.65
N PHE A 68 6.73 7.20 25.47
CA PHE A 68 6.81 7.98 24.25
C PHE A 68 8.19 8.62 24.10
N ASP A 69 8.93 8.18 23.09
CA ASP A 69 10.20 8.79 22.69
C ASP A 69 9.97 9.73 21.49
N PRO A 70 10.02 11.07 21.70
CA PRO A 70 9.83 12.04 20.62
C PRO A 70 10.91 11.97 19.55
N GLU A 71 12.16 11.66 19.91
CA GLU A 71 13.27 11.60 18.96
C GLU A 71 13.17 10.36 18.06
N ALA A 72 12.75 9.23 18.63
CA ALA A 72 12.47 8.03 17.85
C ALA A 72 11.31 8.26 16.87
N MET A 73 10.24 8.92 17.33
CA MET A 73 9.11 9.28 16.47
C MET A 73 9.54 10.20 15.31
N ASP A 74 10.39 11.19 15.59
CA ASP A 74 10.92 12.09 14.56
C ASP A 74 11.76 11.38 13.50
N LYS A 75 12.58 10.40 13.91
CA LYS A 75 13.35 9.57 12.97
C LYS A 75 12.43 8.76 12.06
N VAL A 76 11.36 8.17 12.59
CA VAL A 76 10.38 7.41 11.79
C VAL A 76 9.64 8.33 10.83
N ILE A 77 9.13 9.48 11.30
CA ILE A 77 8.47 10.49 10.47
C ILE A 77 9.38 10.88 9.30
N LYS A 78 10.64 11.21 9.60
CA LYS A 78 11.61 11.60 8.57
C LYS A 78 11.88 10.47 7.58
N SER A 79 12.06 9.23 8.06
CA SER A 79 12.27 8.08 7.18
C SER A 79 11.09 7.85 6.23
N LEU A 80 9.86 8.04 6.70
CA LEU A 80 8.66 7.91 5.87
C LEU A 80 8.54 9.08 4.88
N GLU A 81 8.85 10.31 5.29
CA GLU A 81 8.90 11.48 4.40
C GLU A 81 9.92 11.29 3.28
N ASP A 82 11.11 10.79 3.61
CA ASP A 82 12.14 10.49 2.62
C ASP A 82 11.72 9.35 1.68
N CYS A 83 11.09 8.29 2.20
CA CYS A 83 10.55 7.20 1.38
C CYS A 83 9.47 7.69 0.40
N ILE A 84 8.53 8.53 0.86
CA ILE A 84 7.49 9.13 0.01
C ILE A 84 8.10 10.00 -1.08
N ARG A 85 9.12 10.79 -0.74
CA ARG A 85 9.71 11.77 -1.66
C ARG A 85 10.66 11.14 -2.67
N LEU A 86 11.50 10.20 -2.22
CA LEU A 86 12.56 9.60 -3.02
C LEU A 86 12.06 8.32 -3.67
N ASP A 87 11.78 7.30 -2.87
CA ASP A 87 11.52 5.95 -3.39
C ASP A 87 10.22 5.88 -4.20
N PHE A 88 9.13 6.43 -3.67
CA PHE A 88 7.86 6.47 -4.41
C PHE A 88 7.89 7.41 -5.60
N GLY A 89 8.64 8.52 -5.52
CA GLY A 89 8.85 9.44 -6.64
C GLY A 89 9.54 8.73 -7.80
N ASP A 90 10.70 8.14 -7.52
CA ASP A 90 11.50 7.41 -8.51
C ASP A 90 10.72 6.22 -9.10
N ALA A 91 9.98 5.47 -8.27
CA ALA A 91 9.16 4.36 -8.73
C ALA A 91 8.02 4.82 -9.66
N GLN A 92 7.37 5.95 -9.36
CA GLN A 92 6.32 6.52 -10.22
C GLN A 92 6.89 6.98 -11.56
N ASP A 93 8.04 7.63 -11.55
CA ASP A 93 8.73 8.06 -12.77
C ASP A 93 9.14 6.87 -13.65
N GLN A 94 9.69 5.81 -13.05
CA GLN A 94 10.04 4.58 -13.77
C GLN A 94 8.80 3.85 -14.30
N ALA A 95 7.71 3.82 -13.54
CA ALA A 95 6.47 3.17 -13.96
C ALA A 95 5.81 3.84 -15.17
N SER A 96 6.14 5.10 -15.46
CA SER A 96 5.64 5.82 -16.64
C SER A 96 6.01 5.13 -17.97
N TRP A 97 7.12 4.39 -18.00
CA TRP A 97 7.57 3.65 -19.19
C TRP A 97 6.78 2.37 -19.45
N LEU A 98 6.18 1.78 -18.41
CA LEU A 98 5.47 0.50 -18.50
C LEU A 98 4.15 0.60 -19.28
N THR A 99 3.67 1.82 -19.54
CA THR A 99 2.45 2.10 -20.31
C THR A 99 2.73 2.55 -21.74
N GLN A 100 3.99 2.51 -22.17
CA GLN A 100 4.44 3.02 -23.47
C GLN A 100 4.98 1.91 -24.39
N VAL A 101 4.63 0.66 -24.13
CA VAL A 101 5.05 -0.48 -24.95
C VAL A 101 4.37 -0.39 -26.32
N GLN A 102 5.19 -0.34 -27.37
CA GLN A 102 4.74 -0.36 -28.75
C GLN A 102 4.83 -1.78 -29.31
N PRO A 103 3.86 -2.21 -30.15
CA PRO A 103 3.94 -3.51 -30.78
C PRO A 103 5.09 -3.53 -31.82
N PRO A 104 5.87 -4.62 -31.92
CA PRO A 104 6.96 -4.72 -32.90
C PRO A 104 6.46 -4.94 -34.34
N GLY A 105 5.17 -5.25 -34.52
CA GLY A 105 4.54 -5.49 -35.82
C GLY A 105 3.03 -5.28 -35.77
N ASP A 106 2.40 -5.29 -36.94
CA ASP A 106 0.96 -4.99 -37.11
C ASP A 106 0.04 -6.21 -36.91
N GLU A 107 0.60 -7.40 -36.76
CA GLU A 107 -0.11 -8.63 -36.51
C GLU A 107 -0.81 -8.62 -35.14
N VAL A 108 -1.91 -9.40 -35.06
CA VAL A 108 -2.78 -9.48 -33.88
C VAL A 108 -1.99 -9.88 -32.62
N GLY A 109 -1.00 -10.77 -32.75
CA GLY A 109 -0.16 -11.20 -31.64
C GLY A 109 0.61 -10.03 -31.02
N SER A 110 1.35 -9.28 -31.84
CA SER A 110 2.14 -8.14 -31.38
C SER A 110 1.29 -7.05 -30.75
N LYS A 111 0.15 -6.72 -31.36
CA LYS A 111 -0.81 -5.75 -30.80
C LYS A 111 -1.37 -6.21 -29.46
N GLY A 112 -1.78 -7.48 -29.36
CA GLY A 112 -2.31 -8.04 -28.12
C GLY A 112 -1.30 -8.06 -26.98
N TYR A 113 -0.04 -8.40 -27.26
CA TYR A 113 1.03 -8.35 -26.25
C TYR A 113 1.30 -6.92 -25.76
N ALA A 114 1.40 -5.95 -26.68
CA ALA A 114 1.59 -4.55 -26.30
C ALA A 114 0.41 -4.02 -25.47
N GLU A 115 -0.83 -4.36 -25.82
CA GLU A 115 -2.02 -3.99 -25.05
C GLU A 115 -1.99 -4.58 -23.63
N ALA A 116 -1.68 -5.87 -23.50
CA ALA A 116 -1.59 -6.54 -22.21
C ALA A 116 -0.48 -5.95 -21.33
N ALA A 117 0.69 -5.66 -21.90
CA ALA A 117 1.80 -5.03 -21.20
C ALA A 117 1.43 -3.64 -20.68
N ASN A 118 0.84 -2.80 -21.54
CA ASN A 118 0.41 -1.44 -21.15
C ASN A 118 -0.68 -1.46 -20.08
N ARG A 119 -1.61 -2.43 -20.14
CA ARG A 119 -2.62 -2.63 -19.10
C ARG A 119 -1.99 -2.99 -17.76
N SER A 120 -1.03 -3.92 -17.77
CA SER A 120 -0.28 -4.29 -16.55
C SER A 120 0.50 -3.10 -15.99
N GLY A 121 1.13 -2.29 -16.84
CA GLY A 121 1.79 -1.05 -16.43
C GLY A 121 0.83 -0.06 -15.77
N ALA A 122 -0.38 0.10 -16.31
CA ALA A 122 -1.40 0.97 -15.75
C ALA A 122 -1.88 0.50 -14.36
N GLU A 123 -2.06 -0.81 -14.17
CA GLU A 123 -2.40 -1.37 -12.84
C GLU A 123 -1.26 -1.17 -11.83
N TYR A 124 -0.01 -1.33 -12.25
CA TYR A 124 1.14 -1.05 -11.39
C TYR A 124 1.22 0.43 -10.97
N GLN A 125 0.96 1.36 -11.90
CA GLN A 125 0.88 2.79 -11.57
C GLN A 125 -0.23 3.10 -10.55
N LYS A 126 -1.40 2.45 -10.68
CA LYS A 126 -2.49 2.58 -9.69
C LYS A 126 -2.07 2.08 -8.32
N PHE A 127 -1.42 0.91 -8.27
CA PHE A 127 -0.88 0.34 -7.04
C PHE A 127 0.14 1.28 -6.37
N LEU A 128 1.13 1.80 -7.11
CA LEU A 128 2.13 2.72 -6.57
C LEU A 128 1.50 3.98 -5.99
N ARG A 129 0.50 4.54 -6.69
CA ARG A 129 -0.26 5.69 -6.16
C ARG A 129 -0.98 5.33 -4.86
N GLY A 130 -1.66 4.19 -4.81
CA GLY A 130 -2.34 3.72 -3.59
C GLY A 130 -1.38 3.51 -2.42
N ALA A 131 -0.25 2.85 -2.66
CA ALA A 131 0.79 2.63 -1.64
C ALA A 131 1.37 3.95 -1.11
N ARG A 132 1.56 4.95 -1.99
CA ARG A 132 1.96 6.30 -1.58
C ARG A 132 0.89 6.96 -0.71
N GLU A 133 -0.37 6.94 -1.13
CA GLU A 133 -1.49 7.53 -0.36
C GLU A 133 -1.66 6.89 1.02
N TYR A 134 -1.48 5.57 1.11
CA TYR A 134 -1.45 4.83 2.37
C TYR A 134 -0.31 5.33 3.28
N THR A 135 0.90 5.46 2.72
CA THR A 135 2.07 5.86 3.50
C THR A 135 1.95 7.32 3.97
N GLU A 136 1.41 8.19 3.12
CA GLU A 136 1.11 9.59 3.47
C GLU A 136 0.09 9.67 4.62
N SER A 137 -1.02 8.92 4.58
CA SER A 137 -2.02 8.99 5.65
C SER A 137 -1.53 8.37 6.98
N TYR A 138 -0.71 7.33 6.89
CA TYR A 138 -0.02 6.76 8.05
C TYR A 138 0.91 7.79 8.69
N LEU A 139 1.75 8.47 7.89
CA LEU A 139 2.66 9.54 8.32
C LEU A 139 1.92 10.69 9.01
N GLU A 140 0.83 11.19 8.41
CA GLU A 140 0.06 12.30 8.98
C GLU A 140 -0.59 11.91 10.32
N THR A 141 -0.97 10.64 10.48
CA THR A 141 -1.45 10.12 11.76
C THR A 141 -0.33 10.10 12.81
N LEU A 142 0.89 9.69 12.44
CA LEU A 142 2.05 9.76 13.35
C LEU A 142 2.36 11.19 13.78
N LYS A 143 2.31 12.15 12.85
CA LYS A 143 2.48 13.59 13.17
C LYS A 143 1.41 14.07 14.16
N THR A 144 0.17 13.62 13.99
CA THR A 144 -0.94 13.93 14.91
C THR A 144 -0.68 13.35 16.31
N ILE A 145 -0.25 12.09 16.40
CA ILE A 145 0.13 11.43 17.67
C ILE A 145 1.26 12.20 18.34
N ARG A 146 2.34 12.50 17.60
CA ARG A 146 3.48 13.27 18.10
C ARG A 146 3.05 14.60 18.69
N LYS A 147 2.22 15.35 17.97
CA LYS A 147 1.70 16.64 18.42
C LYS A 147 0.89 16.49 19.72
N ALA A 148 -0.01 15.51 19.80
CA ALA A 148 -0.80 15.27 20.99
C ALA A 148 0.07 14.96 22.22
N TYR A 149 1.16 14.20 22.05
CA TYR A 149 2.14 13.98 23.14
C TYR A 149 2.89 15.25 23.54
N GLN A 150 3.33 16.06 22.58
CA GLN A 150 4.03 17.33 22.85
C GLN A 150 3.14 18.33 23.59
N GLU A 151 1.85 18.37 23.25
CA GLU A 151 0.85 19.23 23.87
C GLU A 151 0.25 18.64 25.15
N GLN A 152 0.63 17.42 25.52
CA GLN A 152 0.04 16.65 26.63
C GLN A 152 -1.49 16.51 26.53
N ASP A 153 -2.03 16.47 25.31
CA ASP A 153 -3.46 16.37 25.03
C ASP A 153 -3.96 14.93 25.19
N GLN A 154 -4.35 14.59 26.42
CA GLN A 154 -4.86 13.24 26.72
C GLN A 154 -6.17 12.91 25.99
N ALA A 155 -7.02 13.90 25.73
CA ALA A 155 -8.28 13.66 25.03
C ALA A 155 -8.03 13.25 23.56
N ALA A 156 -7.06 13.90 22.90
CA ALA A 156 -6.64 13.51 21.56
C ALA A 156 -6.00 12.12 21.55
N LEU A 157 -5.12 11.82 22.51
CA LEU A 157 -4.49 10.49 22.63
C LEU A 157 -5.53 9.38 22.83
N ASP A 158 -6.54 9.62 23.66
CA ASP A 158 -7.62 8.66 23.88
C ASP A 158 -8.50 8.46 22.64
N ALA A 159 -8.84 9.54 21.93
CA ALA A 159 -9.58 9.45 20.68
C ALA A 159 -8.81 8.64 19.61
N LEU A 160 -7.49 8.80 19.54
CA LEU A 160 -6.63 8.06 18.62
C LEU A 160 -6.57 6.56 18.95
N ARG A 161 -6.65 6.17 20.23
CA ARG A 161 -6.66 4.76 20.68
C ARG A 161 -7.96 4.03 20.38
N GLN A 162 -9.11 4.72 20.43
CA GLN A 162 -10.42 4.08 20.32
C GLN A 162 -10.73 3.48 18.94
N VAL A 163 -10.12 4.01 17.88
CA VAL A 163 -10.41 3.58 16.49
C VAL A 163 -9.81 2.20 16.15
N GLY A 164 -8.85 1.70 16.95
CA GLY A 164 -8.25 0.37 16.76
C GLY A 164 -9.08 -0.80 17.32
N LYS A 165 -10.19 -0.53 18.03
CA LYS A 165 -11.13 -1.55 18.51
C LYS A 165 -12.22 -1.75 17.46
N ILE A 166 -11.93 -2.56 16.47
CA ILE A 166 -12.96 -3.14 15.61
C ILE A 166 -13.39 -4.43 16.33
N ASP A 167 -14.67 -4.53 16.70
CA ASP A 167 -15.30 -5.74 17.25
C ASP A 167 -15.24 -6.91 16.26
#